data_AF-A0A523XFF2-F1
#
_entry.id   AF-A0A523XFF2-F1
#
_cell.length_a   1.000
_cell.length_b   1.000
_cell.length_c   1.000
_cell.angle_alpha   90.00
_cell.angle_beta   90.00
_cell.angle_gamma   90.00
#
_symmetry.space_group_name_H-M   'P 1'
#
loop_
_entity.id
_entity.type
_entity.pdbx_description
1 polymer ?
#
loop_
_entity_poly.entity_id
_entity_poly.type
_entity_poly.pdbx_seq_one_letter_code
_entity_poly.pdbx_strand_id
1 'polypeptide(L)'
;MVIVASGTMPEKLNSISEDVKDRIFYEVKSLKSLKGKEISIIGGGDAAFDYALGLSLHNNVTIIYRKNSPSCLPLLFQRAKKQQSIRFLKNCVLEEIGKDEEKLILQCSADNDFQIYADYVVAAIGRKPNLGFLSERLVKAYRHEKQIEHLYFIGDVIRGFYRQVGIAVGDGLCTAMKIYYSKESENV
;
A
#
# COMPACT_ATOMS: atom_id res chain seq x y z
N MET A 1 6.89 30.33 0.18
CA MET A 1 7.08 29.15 -0.68
C MET A 1 6.87 27.89 0.14
N VAL A 2 6.13 26.92 -0.41
CA VAL A 2 5.70 25.70 0.28
C VAL A 2 5.94 24.49 -0.64
N ILE A 3 6.48 23.41 -0.06
CA ILE A 3 6.66 22.12 -0.75
C ILE A 3 5.80 21.09 -0.02
N VAL A 4 4.91 20.43 -0.75
CA VAL A 4 4.07 19.33 -0.28
C VAL A 4 4.75 18.00 -0.63
N ALA A 5 5.25 17.34 0.40
CA ALA A 5 5.89 16.01 0.33
C ALA A 5 5.16 15.00 1.24
N SER A 6 3.83 15.08 1.29
CA SER A 6 2.98 14.34 2.25
C SER A 6 2.83 12.85 1.93
N GLY A 7 3.36 12.41 0.80
CA GLY A 7 3.33 11.02 0.35
C GLY A 7 1.92 10.49 0.09
N THR A 8 1.68 9.24 0.49
CA THR A 8 0.41 8.54 0.25
C THR A 8 -0.10 7.86 1.51
N MET A 9 -1.42 7.67 1.59
CA MET A 9 -2.09 6.88 2.61
C MET A 9 -2.65 5.58 2.02
N PRO A 10 -2.64 4.47 2.76
CA PRO A 10 -3.23 3.22 2.27
C PRO A 10 -4.74 3.37 2.06
N GLU A 11 -5.26 2.67 1.08
CA GLU A 11 -6.70 2.45 0.98
C GLU A 11 -7.15 1.47 2.06
N LYS A 12 -8.26 1.82 2.72
CA LYS A 12 -8.81 1.02 3.82
C LYS A 12 -9.79 -0.01 3.29
N LEU A 13 -9.87 -1.15 3.97
CA LEU A 13 -10.96 -2.10 3.76
C LEU A 13 -12.26 -1.47 4.27
N ASN A 14 -13.35 -1.77 3.60
CA ASN A 14 -14.67 -1.29 4.00
C ASN A 14 -15.23 -2.19 5.11
N SER A 15 -16.13 -1.64 5.93
CA SER A 15 -16.98 -2.41 6.85
C SER A 15 -16.24 -3.36 7.80
N ILE A 16 -15.11 -2.91 8.37
CA ILE A 16 -14.37 -3.67 9.39
C ILE A 16 -14.99 -3.43 10.78
N SER A 17 -15.35 -4.51 11.48
CA SER A 17 -15.82 -4.46 12.87
C SER A 17 -14.71 -4.06 13.85
N GLU A 18 -15.05 -3.41 14.96
CA GLU A 18 -14.04 -2.85 15.90
C GLU A 18 -13.18 -3.93 16.56
N ASP A 19 -13.74 -5.12 16.78
CA ASP A 19 -13.14 -6.24 17.49
C ASP A 19 -12.03 -6.98 16.73
N VAL A 20 -11.86 -6.70 15.44
CA VAL A 20 -10.81 -7.26 14.58
C VAL A 20 -9.78 -6.23 14.10
N LYS A 21 -10.00 -4.94 14.37
CA LYS A 21 -9.15 -3.85 13.84
C LYS A 21 -7.71 -3.92 14.32
N ASP A 22 -7.47 -4.41 15.53
CA ASP A 22 -6.14 -4.60 16.12
C ASP A 22 -5.27 -5.63 15.37
N ARG A 23 -5.91 -6.46 14.54
CA ARG A 23 -5.25 -7.52 13.76
C ARG A 23 -5.21 -7.23 12.25
N ILE A 24 -5.71 -6.08 11.82
CA ILE A 24 -5.72 -5.65 10.42
C ILE A 24 -4.71 -4.52 10.22
N PHE A 25 -3.76 -4.75 9.33
CA PHE A 25 -2.66 -3.84 9.06
C PHE A 25 -2.64 -3.42 7.58
N TYR A 26 -2.02 -2.27 7.32
CA TYR A 26 -1.82 -1.73 5.97
C TYR A 26 -0.33 -1.59 5.60
N GLU A 27 0.53 -2.06 6.50
CA GLU A 27 1.98 -2.12 6.39
C GLU A 27 2.49 -3.26 7.28
N VAL A 28 3.70 -3.75 7.02
CA VAL A 28 4.22 -4.94 7.72
C VAL A 28 5.15 -4.64 8.89
N LYS A 29 5.42 -3.36 9.18
CA LYS A 29 6.45 -2.97 10.17
C LYS A 29 6.20 -3.60 11.55
N SER A 30 4.96 -3.56 12.04
CA SER A 30 4.53 -4.16 13.31
C SER A 30 4.56 -5.69 13.31
N LEU A 31 4.48 -6.31 12.13
CA LEU A 31 4.39 -7.77 11.98
C LEU A 31 5.75 -8.44 11.80
N LYS A 32 6.81 -7.69 11.47
CA LYS A 32 8.15 -8.24 11.18
C LYS A 32 8.75 -9.09 12.30
N SER A 33 8.42 -8.81 13.56
CA SER A 33 8.93 -9.55 14.72
C SER A 33 8.13 -10.82 15.04
N LEU A 34 6.96 -11.00 14.43
CA LEU A 34 6.10 -12.16 14.67
C LEU A 34 6.66 -13.41 13.97
N LYS A 35 6.45 -14.55 14.63
CA LYS A 35 6.86 -15.87 14.15
C LYS A 35 5.76 -16.88 14.40
N GLY A 36 5.67 -17.88 13.53
CA GLY A 36 4.71 -18.98 13.63
C GLY A 36 3.26 -18.53 13.51
N LYS A 37 2.99 -17.44 12.79
CA LYS A 37 1.64 -16.91 12.56
C LYS A 37 1.12 -17.26 11.17
N GLU A 38 -0.20 -17.35 11.06
CA GLU A 38 -0.95 -17.40 9.80
C GLU A 38 -1.33 -15.96 9.41
N ILE A 39 -0.79 -15.46 8.30
CA ILE A 39 -1.00 -14.08 7.86
C ILE A 39 -1.62 -14.07 6.46
N SER A 40 -2.80 -13.45 6.33
CA SER A 40 -3.43 -13.25 5.02
C SER A 40 -3.13 -11.86 4.46
N ILE A 41 -2.64 -11.79 3.22
CA ILE A 41 -2.34 -10.54 2.54
C ILE A 41 -3.36 -10.33 1.41
N ILE A 42 -4.06 -9.21 1.43
CA ILE A 42 -5.06 -8.85 0.42
C ILE A 42 -4.42 -7.91 -0.59
N GLY A 43 -4.25 -8.37 -1.82
CA GLY A 43 -3.68 -7.57 -2.90
C GLY A 43 -2.79 -8.38 -3.84
N GLY A 44 -2.70 -7.92 -5.10
CA GLY A 44 -1.91 -8.58 -6.14
C GLY A 44 -0.78 -7.72 -6.73
N GLY A 45 -0.46 -6.57 -6.14
CA GLY A 45 0.60 -5.67 -6.60
C GLY A 45 1.95 -5.94 -5.92
N ASP A 46 2.97 -5.16 -6.28
CA ASP A 46 4.35 -5.32 -5.76
C ASP A 46 4.40 -5.35 -4.23
N ALA A 47 3.75 -4.38 -3.58
CA ALA A 47 3.73 -4.31 -2.12
C ALA A 47 3.21 -5.60 -1.45
N ALA A 48 2.16 -6.22 -2.01
CA ALA A 48 1.60 -7.46 -1.46
C ALA A 48 2.62 -8.60 -1.52
N PHE A 49 3.34 -8.71 -2.64
CA PHE A 49 4.35 -9.76 -2.84
C PHE A 49 5.63 -9.50 -2.05
N ASP A 50 6.09 -8.27 -1.95
CA ASP A 50 7.23 -7.89 -1.10
C ASP A 50 6.93 -8.17 0.37
N TYR A 51 5.74 -7.83 0.83
CA TYR A 51 5.27 -8.12 2.18
C TYR A 51 5.19 -9.63 2.43
N ALA A 52 4.65 -10.40 1.49
CA ALA A 52 4.56 -11.84 1.60
C ALA A 52 5.95 -12.48 1.71
N LEU A 53 6.88 -12.10 0.83
CA LEU A 53 8.25 -12.61 0.87
C LEU A 53 8.92 -12.33 2.21
N GLY A 54 8.81 -11.10 2.73
CA GLY A 54 9.40 -10.73 4.00
C GLY A 54 8.80 -11.48 5.19
N LEU A 55 7.47 -11.60 5.25
CA LEU A 55 6.78 -12.27 6.36
C LEU A 55 6.93 -13.79 6.32
N SER A 56 7.02 -14.37 5.12
CA SER A 56 7.11 -15.82 4.90
C SER A 56 8.38 -16.48 5.47
N LEU A 57 9.39 -15.68 5.82
CA LEU A 57 10.63 -16.16 6.43
C LEU A 57 10.40 -16.85 7.78
N HIS A 58 9.36 -16.44 8.50
CA HIS A 58 9.05 -16.96 9.84
C HIS A 58 7.57 -17.27 10.05
N ASN A 59 6.72 -17.11 9.04
CA ASN A 59 5.27 -17.23 9.13
C ASN A 59 4.72 -17.94 7.89
N ASN A 60 3.50 -18.46 8.02
CA ASN A 60 2.73 -18.95 6.88
C ASN A 60 1.90 -17.79 6.32
N VAL A 61 1.99 -17.57 5.02
CA VAL A 61 1.38 -16.41 4.37
C VAL A 61 0.43 -16.87 3.27
N THR A 62 -0.80 -16.38 3.29
CA THR A 62 -1.76 -16.57 2.18
C THR A 62 -1.97 -15.25 1.45
N ILE A 63 -1.61 -15.19 0.17
CA ILE A 63 -1.87 -14.02 -0.67
C ILE A 63 -3.20 -14.21 -1.40
N ILE A 64 -4.12 -13.26 -1.23
CA ILE A 64 -5.46 -13.25 -1.81
C ILE A 64 -5.55 -12.12 -2.84
N TYR A 65 -5.94 -12.45 -4.07
CA TYR A 65 -6.10 -11.45 -5.13
C TYR A 65 -7.19 -11.80 -6.13
N ARG A 66 -7.94 -10.77 -6.56
CA ARG A 66 -9.16 -10.87 -7.37
C ARG A 66 -8.97 -11.28 -8.83
N LYS A 67 -7.74 -11.28 -9.35
CA LYS A 67 -7.45 -11.59 -10.76
C LYS A 67 -6.82 -12.98 -10.87
N ASN A 68 -6.80 -13.54 -12.08
CA ASN A 68 -6.13 -14.83 -12.31
C ASN A 68 -4.59 -14.67 -12.24
N SER A 69 -4.09 -13.52 -12.68
CA SER A 69 -2.68 -13.13 -12.58
C SER A 69 -2.50 -11.92 -11.66
N PRO A 70 -1.45 -11.90 -10.82
CA PRO A 70 -1.10 -10.71 -10.05
C PRO A 70 -0.57 -9.62 -10.98
N SER A 71 -0.62 -8.37 -10.51
CA SER A 71 -0.08 -7.19 -11.21
C SER A 71 1.31 -6.79 -10.71
N CYS A 72 1.96 -7.65 -9.91
CA CYS A 72 3.32 -7.42 -9.43
C CYS A 72 4.36 -7.70 -10.52
N LEU A 73 5.60 -7.25 -10.28
CA LEU A 73 6.76 -7.57 -11.08
C LEU A 73 6.92 -9.09 -11.21
N PRO A 74 7.24 -9.61 -12.41
CA PRO A 74 7.43 -11.05 -12.63
C PRO A 74 8.46 -11.69 -11.68
N LEU A 75 9.52 -10.95 -11.34
CA LEU A 75 10.54 -11.41 -10.40
C LEU A 75 9.98 -11.67 -9.00
N LEU A 76 9.10 -10.79 -8.50
CA LEU A 76 8.47 -10.96 -7.18
C LEU A 76 7.56 -12.18 -7.17
N PHE A 77 6.76 -12.35 -8.22
CA PHE A 77 5.92 -13.54 -8.37
C PHE A 77 6.74 -14.83 -8.41
N GLN A 78 7.83 -14.86 -9.19
CA GLN A 78 8.72 -16.01 -9.28
C GLN A 78 9.39 -16.34 -7.94
N ARG A 79 9.83 -15.33 -7.19
CA ARG A 79 10.39 -15.54 -5.85
C ARG A 79 9.34 -16.09 -4.89
N ALA A 80 8.14 -15.52 -4.88
CA ALA A 80 7.07 -15.98 -3.98
C ALA A 80 6.65 -17.41 -4.30
N LYS A 81 6.61 -17.81 -5.58
CA LYS A 81 6.30 -19.19 -5.99
C LYS A 81 7.30 -20.23 -5.50
N LYS A 82 8.55 -19.84 -5.24
CA LYS A 82 9.60 -20.74 -4.73
C LYS A 82 9.49 -20.98 -3.22
N GLN A 83 8.64 -20.20 -2.53
CA GLN A 83 8.49 -20.29 -1.09
C GLN A 83 7.35 -21.24 -0.71
N GLN A 84 7.64 -22.23 0.13
CA GLN A 84 6.67 -23.23 0.54
C GLN A 84 5.66 -22.69 1.57
N SER A 85 6.07 -21.71 2.38
CA SER A 85 5.22 -21.03 3.35
C SER A 85 4.30 -19.96 2.74
N ILE A 86 4.30 -19.80 1.40
CA ILE A 86 3.38 -18.87 0.70
C ILE A 86 2.33 -19.68 -0.08
N ARG A 87 1.06 -19.46 0.26
CA ARG A 87 -0.10 -19.94 -0.48
C ARG A 87 -0.73 -18.82 -1.30
N PHE A 88 -1.29 -19.15 -2.45
CA PHE A 88 -1.99 -18.20 -3.33
C PHE A 88 -3.47 -18.56 -3.44
N LEU A 89 -4.34 -17.58 -3.22
CA LEU A 89 -5.77 -17.61 -3.54
C LEU A 89 -6.03 -16.57 -4.63
N LYS A 90 -6.04 -17.05 -5.88
CA LYS A 90 -6.28 -16.25 -7.09
C LYS A 90 -7.76 -16.25 -7.44
N ASN A 91 -8.21 -15.28 -8.25
CA ASN A 91 -9.63 -15.08 -8.55
C ASN A 91 -10.50 -15.05 -7.28
N CYS A 92 -9.94 -14.51 -6.20
CA CYS A 92 -10.55 -14.55 -4.88
C CYS A 92 -10.70 -13.14 -4.34
N VAL A 93 -11.90 -12.85 -3.83
CA VAL A 93 -12.25 -11.58 -3.19
C VAL A 93 -12.54 -11.85 -1.72
N LEU A 94 -12.00 -10.99 -0.86
CA LEU A 94 -12.35 -10.95 0.55
C LEU A 94 -13.63 -10.14 0.69
N GLU A 95 -14.68 -10.75 1.21
CA GLU A 95 -15.98 -10.12 1.43
C GLU A 95 -16.10 -9.57 2.85
N GLU A 96 -15.74 -10.39 3.85
CA GLU A 96 -15.90 -10.04 5.25
C GLU A 96 -14.74 -10.58 6.10
N ILE A 97 -14.40 -9.85 7.16
CA ILE A 97 -13.50 -10.31 8.21
C ILE A 97 -14.30 -10.32 9.51
N GLY A 98 -14.46 -11.51 10.09
CA GLY A 98 -15.00 -11.70 11.43
C GLY A 98 -13.94 -12.20 12.40
N LYS A 99 -14.41 -12.50 13.61
CA LYS A 99 -13.61 -13.10 14.68
C LYS A 99 -14.22 -14.44 15.07
N ASP A 100 -13.39 -15.47 15.17
CA ASP A 100 -13.75 -16.76 15.72
C ASP A 100 -12.72 -17.14 16.79
N GLU A 101 -13.17 -17.08 18.05
CA GLU A 101 -12.34 -17.26 19.25
C GLU A 101 -11.04 -16.41 19.21
N GLU A 102 -9.90 -17.07 19.01
CA GLU A 102 -8.57 -16.48 18.99
C GLU A 102 -8.08 -16.10 17.60
N LYS A 103 -8.83 -16.40 16.52
CA LYS A 103 -8.44 -16.16 15.13
C LYS A 103 -9.42 -15.25 14.39
N LEU A 104 -8.95 -14.69 13.29
CA LEU A 104 -9.80 -14.05 12.30
C LEU A 104 -10.38 -15.11 11.38
N ILE A 105 -11.65 -14.95 11.03
CA ILE A 105 -12.32 -15.72 10.00
C ILE A 105 -12.57 -14.82 8.79
N LEU A 106 -12.00 -15.20 7.64
CA LEU A 106 -12.09 -14.43 6.40
C LEU A 106 -13.09 -15.14 5.49
N GLN A 107 -14.19 -14.46 5.18
CA GLN A 107 -15.14 -14.92 4.17
C GLN A 107 -14.65 -14.50 2.79
N CYS A 108 -14.38 -15.51 1.95
CA CYS A 108 -13.80 -15.34 0.65
C CYS A 108 -14.75 -15.86 -0.42
N SER A 109 -14.92 -15.11 -1.50
CA SER A 109 -15.66 -15.53 -2.68
C SER A 109 -14.72 -15.81 -3.85
N ALA A 110 -14.91 -16.95 -4.51
CA ALA A 110 -14.23 -17.36 -5.73
C ALA A 110 -15.24 -18.12 -6.63
N ASP A 111 -14.95 -19.36 -7.04
CA ASP A 111 -15.93 -20.22 -7.74
C ASP A 111 -17.07 -20.65 -6.79
N ASN A 112 -16.74 -20.82 -5.52
CA ASN A 112 -17.67 -21.02 -4.42
C ASN A 112 -17.21 -20.17 -3.24
N ASP A 113 -18.10 -19.84 -2.33
CA ASP A 113 -17.76 -19.16 -1.10
C ASP A 113 -17.11 -20.13 -0.11
N PHE A 114 -16.07 -19.66 0.58
CA PHE A 114 -15.35 -20.44 1.57
C PHE A 114 -14.75 -19.55 2.65
N GLN A 115 -14.33 -20.17 3.74
CA GLN A 115 -13.72 -19.50 4.87
C GLN A 115 -12.27 -19.94 5.04
N ILE A 116 -11.43 -19.01 5.45
CA ILE A 116 -10.06 -19.29 5.90
C ILE A 116 -9.79 -18.59 7.22
N TYR A 117 -8.87 -19.15 7.99
CA TYR A 117 -8.47 -18.59 9.27
C TYR A 117 -7.11 -17.92 9.17
N ALA A 118 -6.95 -16.79 9.86
CA ALA A 118 -5.67 -16.08 9.96
C ALA A 118 -5.51 -15.48 11.36
N ASP A 119 -4.28 -15.32 11.81
CA ASP A 119 -3.98 -14.52 13.01
C ASP A 119 -4.07 -13.02 12.68
N TYR A 120 -3.58 -12.64 11.49
CA TYR A 120 -3.47 -11.25 11.04
C TYR A 120 -3.82 -11.09 9.57
N VAL A 121 -4.33 -9.91 9.21
CA VAL A 121 -4.58 -9.51 7.83
C VAL A 121 -3.73 -8.30 7.47
N VAL A 122 -3.11 -8.32 6.29
CA VAL A 122 -2.43 -7.16 5.71
C VAL A 122 -3.13 -6.75 4.42
N ALA A 123 -3.76 -5.58 4.40
CA ALA A 123 -4.38 -5.03 3.22
C ALA A 123 -3.40 -4.18 2.40
N ALA A 124 -2.98 -4.72 1.26
CA ALA A 124 -2.13 -4.08 0.26
C ALA A 124 -2.93 -3.77 -1.03
N ILE A 125 -4.09 -3.14 -0.86
CA ILE A 125 -5.10 -2.93 -1.92
C ILE A 125 -4.97 -1.62 -2.70
N GLY A 126 -3.98 -0.80 -2.36
CA GLY A 126 -3.74 0.49 -3.01
C GLY A 126 -3.36 1.57 -2.02
N ARG A 127 -2.95 2.72 -2.55
CA ARG A 127 -2.70 3.93 -1.75
C ARG A 127 -3.12 5.14 -2.56
N LYS A 128 -3.58 6.17 -1.88
CA LYS A 128 -3.98 7.47 -2.44
C LYS A 128 -3.07 8.60 -1.97
N PRO A 129 -2.90 9.67 -2.75
CA PRO A 129 -2.20 10.87 -2.31
C PRO A 129 -2.72 11.39 -0.96
N ASN A 130 -1.80 11.72 -0.05
CA ASN A 130 -2.15 12.27 1.26
C ASN A 130 -2.40 13.77 1.13
N LEU A 131 -3.65 14.17 0.88
CA LEU A 131 -4.03 15.56 0.64
C LEU A 131 -5.04 16.10 1.65
N GLY A 132 -5.39 15.31 2.69
CA GLY A 132 -6.49 15.64 3.61
C GLY A 132 -6.27 16.89 4.45
N PHE A 133 -5.04 17.38 4.54
CA PHE A 133 -4.68 18.61 5.24
C PHE A 133 -4.81 19.88 4.35
N LEU A 134 -5.07 19.73 3.06
CA LEU A 134 -5.17 20.83 2.11
C LEU A 134 -6.63 21.29 1.95
N SER A 135 -6.82 22.58 1.67
CA SER A 135 -8.14 23.12 1.32
C SER A 135 -8.65 22.58 -0.01
N GLU A 136 -9.96 22.57 -0.21
CA GLU A 136 -10.58 22.08 -1.45
C GLU A 136 -10.04 22.79 -2.71
N ARG A 137 -9.76 24.09 -2.61
CA ARG A 137 -9.16 24.87 -3.69
C ARG A 137 -7.81 24.30 -4.12
N LEU A 138 -6.96 23.94 -3.15
CA LEU A 138 -5.63 23.37 -3.42
C LEU A 138 -5.73 21.95 -3.94
N VAL A 139 -6.66 21.15 -3.43
CA VAL A 139 -6.92 19.79 -3.94
C VAL A 139 -7.40 19.84 -5.40
N LYS A 140 -8.28 20.78 -5.75
CA LYS A 140 -8.72 21.00 -7.15
C LYS A 140 -7.57 21.42 -8.05
N ALA A 141 -6.69 22.31 -7.59
CA ALA A 141 -5.52 22.72 -8.36
C ALA A 141 -4.55 21.55 -8.58
N TYR A 142 -4.27 20.76 -7.55
CA TYR A 142 -3.50 19.51 -7.65
C TYR A 142 -4.11 18.57 -8.70
N ARG A 143 -5.42 18.32 -8.66
CA ARG A 143 -6.10 17.39 -9.59
C ARG A 143 -6.10 17.86 -11.04
N HIS A 144 -6.13 19.17 -11.25
CA HIS A 144 -6.08 19.77 -12.59
C HIS A 144 -4.64 20.08 -13.04
N GLU A 145 -3.63 19.63 -12.30
CA GLU A 145 -2.21 19.89 -12.57
C GLU A 145 -1.91 21.39 -12.76
N LYS A 146 -2.72 22.25 -12.11
CA LYS A 146 -2.54 23.70 -12.17
C LYS A 146 -1.39 24.10 -11.26
N GLN A 147 -0.35 24.68 -11.85
CA GLN A 147 0.72 25.29 -11.10
C GLN A 147 0.17 26.46 -10.28
N ILE A 148 0.39 26.40 -8.97
CA ILE A 148 0.14 27.52 -8.06
C ILE A 148 1.51 28.11 -7.75
N GLU A 149 1.60 29.43 -7.87
CA GLU A 149 2.82 30.17 -7.56
C GLU A 149 3.32 29.84 -6.15
N HIS A 150 4.62 29.57 -6.03
CA HIS A 150 5.30 29.19 -4.80
C HIS A 150 4.78 27.91 -4.10
N LEU A 151 3.98 27.07 -4.76
CA LEU A 151 3.51 25.77 -4.26
C LEU A 151 3.97 24.63 -5.17
N TYR A 152 4.66 23.65 -4.57
CA TYR A 152 5.17 22.47 -5.27
C TYR A 152 4.68 21.19 -4.62
N PHE A 153 4.45 20.15 -5.41
CA PHE A 153 4.15 18.79 -4.94
C PHE A 153 5.26 17.85 -5.40
N ILE A 154 5.78 17.01 -4.49
CA ILE A 154 6.92 16.13 -4.78
C ILE A 154 6.75 14.73 -4.15
N GLY A 155 7.45 13.75 -4.72
CA GLY A 155 7.47 12.38 -4.21
C GLY A 155 6.15 11.65 -4.43
N ASP A 156 5.87 10.66 -3.58
CA ASP A 156 4.77 9.72 -3.78
C ASP A 156 3.39 10.36 -3.97
N VAL A 157 3.21 11.60 -3.47
CA VAL A 157 1.97 12.35 -3.63
C VAL A 157 1.62 12.60 -5.10
N ILE A 158 2.61 12.70 -6.00
CA ILE A 158 2.43 12.95 -7.46
C ILE A 158 2.88 11.80 -8.37
N ARG A 159 3.43 10.71 -7.82
CA ARG A 159 4.13 9.69 -8.64
C ARG A 159 3.30 8.46 -9.01
N GLY A 160 2.03 8.38 -8.61
CA GLY A 160 1.14 7.28 -8.98
C GLY A 160 1.72 5.91 -8.60
N PHE A 161 2.13 5.12 -9.59
CA PHE A 161 2.76 3.81 -9.39
C PHE A 161 4.27 3.88 -9.09
N TYR A 162 4.96 4.97 -9.43
CA TYR A 162 6.42 5.13 -9.30
C TYR A 162 6.84 5.61 -7.91
N ARG A 163 6.43 4.87 -6.88
CA ARG A 163 6.63 5.23 -5.47
C ARG A 163 7.86 4.57 -4.89
N GLN A 164 9.03 5.01 -5.35
CA GLN A 164 10.33 4.51 -4.93
C GLN A 164 11.08 5.59 -4.18
N VAL A 165 11.81 5.22 -3.12
CA VAL A 165 12.56 6.15 -2.27
C VAL A 165 13.50 7.03 -3.10
N GLY A 166 14.22 6.45 -4.06
CA GLY A 166 15.13 7.20 -4.94
C GLY A 166 14.42 8.25 -5.80
N ILE A 167 13.21 7.95 -6.29
CA ILE A 167 12.40 8.90 -7.07
C ILE A 167 11.96 10.05 -6.18
N ALA A 168 11.47 9.77 -4.97
CA ALA A 168 11.02 10.80 -4.03
C ALA A 168 12.16 11.72 -3.58
N VAL A 169 13.36 11.17 -3.31
CA VAL A 169 14.57 11.95 -3.00
C VAL A 169 14.98 12.82 -4.20
N GLY A 170 14.96 12.25 -5.40
CA GLY A 170 15.26 12.98 -6.65
C GLY A 170 14.32 14.15 -6.89
N ASP A 171 13.02 13.97 -6.65
CA ASP A 171 12.02 15.04 -6.76
C ASP A 171 12.31 16.19 -5.79
N GLY A 172 12.66 15.85 -4.55
CA GLY A 172 13.04 16.81 -3.52
C GLY A 172 14.26 17.64 -3.93
N LEU A 173 15.33 16.97 -4.36
CA LEU A 173 16.56 17.64 -4.80
C LEU A 173 16.29 18.53 -6.01
N CYS A 174 15.62 18.02 -7.05
CA CYS A 174 15.31 18.77 -8.26
C CYS A 174 14.49 20.03 -7.95
N THR A 175 13.47 19.90 -7.09
CA THR A 175 12.59 21.02 -6.72
C THR A 175 13.33 22.06 -5.91
N ALA A 176 14.17 21.64 -4.95
CA ALA A 176 15.01 22.55 -4.17
C ALA A 176 15.96 23.37 -5.07
N MET A 177 16.58 22.74 -6.08
CA MET A 177 17.45 23.45 -7.03
C MET A 177 16.67 24.45 -7.89
N LYS A 178 15.48 24.08 -8.39
CA LYS A 178 14.61 25.00 -9.17
C LYS A 178 14.26 26.26 -8.39
N ILE A 179 13.93 26.07 -7.12
CA ILE A 179 13.59 27.15 -6.19
C ILE A 179 14.78 28.07 -5.93
N TYR A 180 15.97 27.50 -5.74
CA TYR A 180 17.17 28.27 -5.45
C TYR A 180 17.46 29.24 -6.61
N TYR A 181 17.50 28.73 -7.84
CA TYR A 181 17.80 29.54 -9.02
C TYR A 181 16.69 30.51 -9.43
N SER A 182 15.41 30.21 -9.13
CA SER A 182 14.33 31.16 -9.42
C SER A 182 14.45 32.43 -8.58
N LYS A 183 14.97 32.33 -7.35
CA LYS A 183 15.21 33.50 -6.47
C LYS A 183 16.40 34.35 -6.90
N GLU A 184 17.42 33.75 -7.51
CA GLU A 184 18.55 34.53 -8.06
C GLU A 184 18.09 35.38 -9.25
N SER A 185 17.14 34.90 -10.04
CA SER A 185 16.60 35.63 -11.21
C SER A 185 15.66 36.79 -10.84
N GLU A 186 15.09 36.80 -9.64
CA GLU A 186 14.24 37.90 -9.12
C GLU A 186 15.07 39.03 -8.46
N ASN A 187 16.36 38.79 -8.18
CA ASN A 187 17.26 39.75 -7.52
C ASN A 187 18.27 40.41 -8.50
N VAL A 188 18.05 40.28 -9.81
CA VAL A 188 18.79 40.93 -10.90
C VAL A 188 17.83 41.80 -11.69
#